data_AF-A0A6P8XZ68-F1
#
_entry.id   AF-A0A6P8XZ68-F1
#
_cell.length_a   1.000
_cell.length_b   1.000
_cell.length_c   1.000
_cell.angle_alpha   90.00
_cell.angle_beta   90.00
_cell.angle_gamma   90.00
#
_symmetry.space_group_name_H-M   'P 1'
#
loop_
_entity.id
_entity.type
_entity.pdbx_description
1 polymer ?
#
loop_
_entity_poly.entity_id
_entity_poly.type
_entity_poly.pdbx_seq_one_letter_code
_entity_poly.pdbx_strand_id
1 'polypeptide(L)'
;MLGPRPAPYRNRSVQSLSAHSFLAQDPRPAQAPTAPTMADAETEVQAPSTPTLEEIMERPPHQPLPPLDQELLAMPPEEFWVSDLRWIVPGQLCVVRAPRTREHLDALARENVQHLVTLSPDVMPKPEDFPKKIKSTVIPVEEFDMPTDDAVDQFIALCEKAIAKKEPVCVHCRQGRGRAGAFAACYLVRFQNKTPEVAINAVRMLRPGALETLGQERSVKRLHKRLNPPK
;
A
#
# COMPACT_ATOMS: atom_id res chain seq x y z
N MET A 1 32.37 -44.06 -16.23
CA MET A 1 31.00 -44.64 -16.28
C MET A 1 30.01 -43.49 -16.30
N LEU A 2 29.47 -43.21 -17.49
CA LEU A 2 28.49 -42.16 -17.76
C LEU A 2 27.09 -42.77 -17.57
N GLY A 3 26.31 -42.27 -16.60
CA GLY A 3 24.91 -42.67 -16.42
C GLY A 3 24.00 -41.91 -17.40
N PRO A 4 23.03 -42.56 -18.08
CA PRO A 4 22.12 -41.87 -18.97
C PRO A 4 20.89 -41.28 -18.26
N ARG A 5 20.38 -40.23 -18.91
CA ARG A 5 19.28 -39.31 -18.59
C ARG A 5 17.86 -39.94 -18.64
N PRO A 6 16.84 -39.25 -18.09
CA PRO A 6 15.47 -39.77 -17.94
C PRO A 6 14.62 -39.75 -19.24
N ALA A 7 13.53 -40.53 -19.19
CA ALA A 7 12.56 -40.80 -20.25
C ALA A 7 11.65 -39.60 -20.65
N PRO A 8 11.08 -39.59 -21.87
CA PRO A 8 10.18 -38.52 -22.31
C PRO A 8 8.69 -38.80 -22.06
N TYR A 9 8.01 -37.74 -21.64
CA TYR A 9 6.68 -37.24 -22.06
C TYR A 9 5.70 -38.24 -22.73
N ARG A 10 4.55 -38.49 -22.08
CA ARG A 10 3.34 -39.01 -22.76
C ARG A 10 2.21 -38.00 -22.69
N ASN A 11 1.74 -37.64 -23.87
CA ASN A 11 0.73 -36.64 -24.17
C ASN A 11 -0.68 -37.25 -24.11
N ARG A 12 -1.67 -36.38 -23.86
CA ARG A 12 -3.11 -36.65 -23.84
C ARG A 12 -3.63 -37.25 -25.16
N SER A 13 -4.64 -38.10 -25.05
CA SER A 13 -5.65 -38.28 -26.10
C SER A 13 -7.04 -38.45 -25.46
N VAL A 14 -7.96 -37.67 -26.04
CA VAL A 14 -9.41 -37.62 -25.84
C VAL A 14 -10.09 -38.57 -26.82
N GLN A 15 -11.24 -39.13 -26.43
CA GLN A 15 -12.38 -39.66 -27.23
C GLN A 15 -13.09 -40.73 -26.35
N SER A 16 -14.39 -41.01 -26.37
CA SER A 16 -15.63 -40.38 -26.85
C SER A 16 -16.80 -41.23 -26.33
N LEU A 17 -17.92 -40.60 -25.99
CA LEU A 17 -19.34 -41.02 -26.07
C LEU A 17 -19.72 -42.53 -26.12
N SER A 18 -20.66 -42.92 -25.27
CA SER A 18 -21.96 -43.46 -25.73
C SER A 18 -22.99 -43.52 -24.58
N ALA A 19 -24.23 -43.20 -24.94
CA ALA A 19 -25.42 -43.18 -24.11
C ALA A 19 -26.11 -44.55 -24.12
N HIS A 20 -26.87 -44.87 -23.07
CA HIS A 20 -28.11 -45.61 -23.22
C HIS A 20 -29.18 -45.14 -22.23
N SER A 21 -30.32 -44.82 -22.83
CA SER A 21 -31.57 -44.29 -22.29
C SER A 21 -32.44 -45.40 -21.68
N PHE A 22 -33.23 -45.08 -20.66
CA PHE A 22 -34.47 -45.82 -20.35
C PHE A 22 -35.56 -44.88 -19.79
N LEU A 23 -36.52 -44.57 -20.67
CA LEU A 23 -37.98 -44.41 -20.51
C LEU A 23 -38.50 -44.06 -19.09
N ALA A 24 -39.00 -42.84 -18.85
CA ALA A 24 -40.33 -42.29 -19.19
C ALA A 24 -41.46 -42.70 -18.23
N GLN A 25 -42.04 -41.71 -17.52
CA GLN A 25 -43.49 -41.48 -17.40
C GLN A 25 -43.78 -40.17 -16.64
N ASP A 26 -44.60 -39.34 -17.27
CA ASP A 26 -45.29 -38.10 -16.83
C ASP A 26 -46.81 -38.40 -16.96
N PRO A 27 -47.83 -37.59 -16.53
CA PRO A 27 -47.81 -36.30 -15.79
C PRO A 27 -49.04 -36.00 -14.84
N ARG A 28 -49.02 -34.80 -14.21
CA ARG A 28 -50.13 -33.92 -13.69
C ARG A 28 -50.68 -34.12 -12.24
N PRO A 29 -51.38 -33.12 -11.65
CA PRO A 29 -50.91 -31.79 -11.21
C PRO A 29 -51.40 -31.44 -9.76
N ALA A 30 -50.74 -30.54 -9.01
CA ALA A 30 -51.37 -29.95 -7.81
C ALA A 30 -50.76 -28.62 -7.37
N GLN A 31 -51.56 -27.56 -7.58
CA GLN A 31 -51.84 -26.39 -6.72
C GLN A 31 -50.71 -25.52 -6.14
N ALA A 32 -50.82 -24.23 -6.45
CA ALA A 32 -50.11 -23.11 -5.85
C ALA A 32 -50.54 -22.81 -4.41
N PRO A 33 -49.68 -22.16 -3.61
CA PRO A 33 -50.12 -21.24 -2.57
C PRO A 33 -49.73 -19.78 -2.90
N THR A 34 -50.63 -18.92 -2.45
CA THR A 34 -50.77 -17.48 -2.58
C THR A 34 -49.67 -16.65 -1.91
N ALA A 35 -49.45 -15.45 -2.45
CA ALA A 35 -48.54 -14.41 -1.97
C ALA A 35 -48.96 -13.81 -0.61
N PRO A 36 -48.00 -13.21 0.13
CA PRO A 36 -48.27 -12.06 0.98
C PRO A 36 -47.79 -10.76 0.29
N THR A 37 -48.70 -9.78 0.30
CA THR A 37 -48.56 -8.40 -0.17
C THR A 37 -47.90 -7.47 0.86
N MET A 38 -47.15 -6.49 0.33
CA MET A 38 -46.92 -5.11 0.82
C MET A 38 -46.04 -4.91 2.07
N ALA A 39 -44.86 -4.31 1.89
CA ALA A 39 -44.50 -3.00 2.44
C ALA A 39 -43.09 -2.60 1.98
N ASP A 40 -43.00 -1.45 1.32
CA ASP A 40 -41.79 -0.77 0.88
C ASP A 40 -40.89 -0.39 2.07
N ALA A 41 -39.58 -0.57 1.90
CA ALA A 41 -38.57 0.06 2.74
C ALA A 41 -37.43 0.54 1.85
N GLU A 42 -37.66 1.63 1.14
CA GLU A 42 -36.60 2.47 0.58
C GLU A 42 -35.76 2.98 1.75
N THR A 43 -34.51 2.53 1.88
CA THR A 43 -33.57 3.14 2.82
C THR A 43 -32.81 4.22 2.07
N GLU A 44 -33.24 5.45 2.25
CA GLU A 44 -32.63 6.67 1.74
C GLU A 44 -31.22 6.83 2.34
N VAL A 45 -30.18 6.77 1.50
CA VAL A 45 -28.80 7.02 1.92
C VAL A 45 -28.59 8.53 2.03
N GLN A 46 -28.67 9.05 3.23
CA GLN A 46 -28.40 10.45 3.54
C GLN A 46 -26.91 10.78 3.30
N ALA A 47 -26.65 11.78 2.47
CA ALA A 47 -25.31 12.32 2.27
C ALA A 47 -24.76 12.93 3.58
N PRO A 48 -23.45 12.81 3.87
CA PRO A 48 -22.89 13.30 5.13
C PRO A 48 -23.02 14.83 5.21
N SER A 49 -23.73 15.31 6.22
CA SER A 49 -23.87 16.71 6.55
C SER A 49 -22.51 17.32 6.94
N THR A 50 -22.26 18.54 6.47
CA THR A 50 -21.06 19.32 6.79
C THR A 50 -21.06 19.66 8.27
N PRO A 51 -19.96 19.43 9.01
CA PRO A 51 -19.93 19.72 10.45
C PRO A 51 -20.04 21.22 10.69
N THR A 52 -20.77 21.57 11.75
CA THR A 52 -21.02 22.94 12.18
C THR A 52 -19.76 23.59 12.76
N LEU A 53 -19.73 24.92 12.79
CA LEU A 53 -18.59 25.69 13.34
C LEU A 53 -18.34 25.40 14.83
N GLU A 54 -19.38 25.06 15.60
CA GLU A 54 -19.25 24.65 17.01
C GLU A 54 -18.54 23.29 17.13
N GLU A 55 -18.88 22.30 16.29
CA GLU A 55 -18.20 20.99 16.25
C GLU A 55 -16.73 21.09 15.80
N ILE A 56 -16.38 22.09 14.98
CA ILE A 56 -15.00 22.37 14.56
C ILE A 56 -14.21 23.01 15.71
N MET A 57 -14.86 23.84 16.52
CA MET A 57 -14.23 24.58 17.63
C MET A 57 -14.10 23.74 18.91
N GLU A 58 -14.91 22.70 19.09
CA GLU A 58 -14.81 21.76 20.23
C GLU A 58 -13.75 20.65 20.06
N ARG A 59 -13.05 20.60 18.92
CA ARG A 59 -12.01 19.58 18.70
C ARG A 59 -10.83 19.82 19.67
N PRO A 60 -10.48 18.85 20.54
CA PRO A 60 -9.45 19.08 21.55
C PRO A 60 -8.08 19.32 20.89
N PRO A 61 -7.24 20.21 21.44
CA PRO A 61 -5.91 20.48 20.90
C PRO A 61 -5.09 19.19 20.97
N HIS A 62 -4.29 18.95 19.91
CA HIS A 62 -3.41 17.78 19.72
C HIS A 62 -3.05 17.10 21.04
N GLN A 63 -3.74 16.00 21.33
CA GLN A 63 -3.38 15.15 22.46
C GLN A 63 -1.93 14.67 22.23
N PRO A 64 -1.07 14.70 23.26
CA PRO A 64 0.23 14.05 23.18
C PRO A 64 0.02 12.59 22.79
N LEU A 65 0.82 12.08 21.86
CA LEU A 65 0.78 10.66 21.52
C LEU A 65 0.92 9.84 22.80
N PRO A 66 0.05 8.84 23.01
CA PRO A 66 0.09 8.06 24.23
C PRO A 66 1.44 7.30 24.33
N PRO A 67 1.97 7.11 25.54
CA PRO A 67 3.27 6.46 25.73
C PRO A 67 3.20 5.00 25.29
N LEU A 68 3.86 4.67 24.17
CA LEU A 68 3.95 3.35 23.51
C LEU A 68 3.20 2.23 24.26
N ASP A 69 1.91 2.12 23.96
CA ASP A 69 0.92 1.49 24.83
C ASP A 69 1.19 -0.01 25.03
N GLN A 70 0.98 -0.53 26.24
CA GLN A 70 1.01 -1.97 26.50
C GLN A 70 -0.04 -2.74 25.68
N GLU A 71 -1.07 -2.07 25.15
CA GLU A 71 -2.03 -2.63 24.20
C GLU A 71 -1.39 -2.94 22.85
N LEU A 72 -0.45 -2.11 22.37
CA LEU A 72 0.35 -2.39 21.18
C LEU A 72 1.14 -3.71 21.36
N LEU A 73 1.63 -4.01 22.58
CA LEU A 73 2.28 -5.28 22.88
C LEU A 73 1.31 -6.48 22.94
N ALA A 74 0.00 -6.24 23.09
CA ALA A 74 -1.04 -7.26 23.19
C ALA A 74 -1.75 -7.56 21.86
N MET A 75 -1.55 -6.73 20.82
CA MET A 75 -2.09 -6.97 19.48
C MET A 75 -1.40 -8.18 18.82
N PRO A 76 -2.11 -8.96 17.98
CA PRO A 76 -1.47 -10.00 17.18
C PRO A 76 -0.34 -9.39 16.34
N PRO A 77 0.79 -10.09 16.11
CA PRO A 77 2.00 -9.53 15.51
C PRO A 77 1.78 -8.84 14.16
N GLU A 78 0.75 -9.27 13.43
CA GLU A 78 0.31 -8.73 12.14
C GLU A 78 -0.41 -7.38 12.22
N GLU A 79 -1.08 -7.03 13.33
CA GLU A 79 -1.67 -5.70 13.54
C GLU A 79 -0.62 -4.67 14.00
N PHE A 80 0.39 -5.11 14.75
CA PHE A 80 1.54 -4.28 15.14
C PHE A 80 2.29 -3.72 13.92
N TRP A 81 2.34 -4.47 12.82
CA TRP A 81 3.03 -4.03 11.60
C TRP A 81 2.28 -2.90 10.87
N VAL A 82 0.94 -2.94 10.87
CA VAL A 82 0.11 -1.87 10.28
C VAL A 82 0.14 -0.62 11.15
N SER A 83 0.23 -0.79 12.47
CA SER A 83 0.46 0.33 13.41
C SER A 83 1.74 1.12 13.12
N ASP A 84 2.63 0.57 12.29
CA ASP A 84 3.89 1.18 11.87
C ASP A 84 3.77 1.99 10.57
N LEU A 85 2.64 1.88 9.86
CA LEU A 85 2.34 2.66 8.67
C LEU A 85 2.08 4.12 9.05
N ARG A 86 2.71 5.05 8.31
CA ARG A 86 2.51 6.49 8.48
C ARG A 86 2.18 7.13 7.16
N TRP A 87 0.98 7.72 7.07
CA TRP A 87 0.64 8.61 5.98
C TRP A 87 1.41 9.92 6.13
N ILE A 88 2.34 10.15 5.20
CA ILE A 88 3.05 11.42 5.09
C ILE A 88 2.16 12.45 4.40
N VAL A 89 1.41 11.99 3.41
CA VAL A 89 0.37 12.76 2.73
C VAL A 89 -0.86 11.86 2.68
N PRO A 90 -1.93 12.17 3.45
CA PRO A 90 -3.11 11.32 3.53
C PRO A 90 -3.66 10.94 2.15
N GLY A 91 -3.84 9.64 1.91
CA GLY A 91 -4.37 9.11 0.66
C GLY A 91 -3.44 9.26 -0.56
N GLN A 92 -2.20 9.70 -0.40
CA GLN A 92 -1.25 9.84 -1.52
C GLN A 92 0.08 9.14 -1.26
N LEU A 93 0.71 9.40 -0.11
CA LEU A 93 2.02 8.84 0.23
C LEU A 93 2.04 8.34 1.67
N CYS A 94 2.40 7.08 1.85
CA CYS A 94 2.74 6.53 3.17
C CYS A 94 4.12 5.88 3.19
N VAL A 95 4.67 5.75 4.40
CA VAL A 95 5.91 5.04 4.70
C VAL A 95 5.59 3.90 5.66
N VAL A 96 6.22 2.74 5.46
CA VAL A 96 6.05 1.57 6.32
C VAL A 96 7.37 0.80 6.48
N ARG A 97 7.43 -0.04 7.52
CA ARG A 97 8.48 -1.06 7.65
C ARG A 97 8.36 -2.10 6.53
N ALA A 98 9.43 -2.82 6.17
CA ALA A 98 9.34 -3.85 5.14
C ALA A 98 8.20 -4.86 5.42
N PRO A 99 7.31 -5.14 4.44
CA PRO A 99 6.37 -6.24 4.53
C PRO A 99 7.14 -7.56 4.41
N ARG A 100 6.78 -8.54 5.25
CA ARG A 100 7.47 -9.84 5.32
C ARG A 100 6.54 -11.03 5.08
N THR A 101 5.24 -10.83 5.25
CA THR A 101 4.21 -11.85 5.09
C THR A 101 3.12 -11.35 4.15
N ARG A 102 2.27 -12.28 3.71
CA ARG A 102 1.10 -11.97 2.92
C ARG A 102 0.12 -11.06 3.66
N GLU A 103 -0.08 -11.26 4.97
CA GLU A 103 -1.01 -10.44 5.74
C GLU A 103 -0.59 -8.96 5.78
N HIS A 104 0.72 -8.68 5.82
CA HIS A 104 1.22 -7.31 5.76
C HIS A 104 0.85 -6.64 4.42
N LEU A 105 1.00 -7.35 3.30
CA LEU A 105 0.64 -6.81 1.99
C LEU A 105 -0.88 -6.67 1.83
N ASP A 106 -1.66 -7.61 2.35
CA ASP A 106 -3.12 -7.49 2.37
C ASP A 106 -3.58 -6.33 3.26
N ALA A 107 -2.86 -6.01 4.34
CA ALA A 107 -3.14 -4.82 5.14
C ALA A 107 -2.87 -3.51 4.38
N LEU A 108 -1.78 -3.42 3.61
CA LEU A 108 -1.57 -2.28 2.71
C LEU A 108 -2.72 -2.13 1.70
N ALA A 109 -3.21 -3.25 1.17
CA ALA A 109 -4.34 -3.24 0.24
C ALA A 109 -5.64 -2.77 0.92
N ARG A 110 -5.84 -3.09 2.20
CA ARG A 110 -6.97 -2.59 3.02
C ARG A 110 -6.88 -1.08 3.25
N GLU A 111 -5.67 -0.56 3.43
CA GLU A 111 -5.38 0.89 3.48
C GLU A 111 -5.42 1.58 2.10
N ASN A 112 -5.92 0.89 1.06
CA ASN A 112 -6.05 1.39 -0.31
C ASN A 112 -4.70 1.78 -0.97
N VAL A 113 -3.59 1.20 -0.52
CA VAL A 113 -2.31 1.33 -1.21
C VAL A 113 -2.37 0.60 -2.55
N GLN A 114 -1.91 1.26 -3.62
CA GLN A 114 -1.90 0.69 -4.97
C GLN A 114 -0.50 0.50 -5.54
N HIS A 115 0.50 1.25 -5.05
CA HIS A 115 1.90 1.05 -5.42
C HIS A 115 2.74 0.82 -4.17
N LEU A 116 3.55 -0.24 -4.19
CA LEU A 116 4.58 -0.48 -3.19
C LEU A 116 5.96 -0.25 -3.82
N VAL A 117 6.69 0.72 -3.29
CA VAL A 117 8.08 1.02 -3.67
C VAL A 117 9.03 0.38 -2.67
N THR A 118 9.81 -0.58 -3.16
CA THR A 118 10.81 -1.32 -2.40
C THR A 118 12.17 -0.69 -2.61
N LEU A 119 12.73 -0.08 -1.56
CA LEU A 119 14.07 0.53 -1.61
C LEU A 119 15.18 -0.44 -1.23
N SER A 120 14.85 -1.50 -0.50
CA SER A 120 15.79 -2.44 0.10
C SER A 120 15.96 -3.67 -0.80
N PRO A 121 17.08 -3.81 -1.54
CA PRO A 121 17.33 -5.01 -2.33
C PRO A 121 17.52 -6.24 -1.43
N ASP A 122 17.93 -6.02 -0.18
CA ASP A 122 18.15 -7.03 0.85
C ASP A 122 16.86 -7.57 1.50
N VAL A 123 15.76 -6.81 1.42
CA VAL A 123 14.47 -7.19 2.02
C VAL A 123 13.35 -6.90 1.03
N MET A 124 13.07 -7.89 0.18
CA MET A 124 12.00 -7.83 -0.81
C MET A 124 10.85 -8.76 -0.40
N PRO A 125 9.60 -8.28 -0.44
CA PRO A 125 8.44 -9.16 -0.33
C PRO A 125 8.41 -10.14 -1.51
N LYS A 126 7.96 -11.37 -1.28
CA LYS A 126 7.95 -12.37 -2.34
C LYS A 126 6.92 -12.00 -3.41
N PRO A 127 7.23 -12.19 -4.71
CA PRO A 127 6.28 -11.91 -5.79
C PRO A 127 4.94 -12.64 -5.65
N GLU A 128 4.96 -13.87 -5.12
CA GLU A 128 3.77 -14.70 -4.87
C GLU A 128 2.84 -14.11 -3.80
N ASP A 129 3.38 -13.32 -2.87
CA ASP A 129 2.61 -12.72 -1.78
C ASP A 129 1.92 -11.42 -2.20
N PHE A 130 2.14 -10.88 -3.41
CA PHE A 130 1.52 -9.62 -3.80
C PHE A 130 0.02 -9.76 -4.09
N PRO A 131 -0.85 -8.93 -3.49
CA PRO A 131 -2.24 -8.82 -3.89
C PRO A 131 -2.33 -8.28 -5.32
N LYS A 132 -3.31 -8.75 -6.10
CA LYS A 132 -3.54 -8.29 -7.49
C LYS A 132 -3.71 -6.78 -7.63
N LYS A 133 -4.09 -6.10 -6.54
CA LYS A 133 -4.33 -4.65 -6.49
C LYS A 133 -3.06 -3.83 -6.26
N ILE A 134 -1.98 -4.42 -5.75
CA ILE A 134 -0.74 -3.70 -5.45
C ILE A 134 0.28 -3.96 -6.56
N LYS A 135 0.74 -2.87 -7.18
CA LYS A 135 1.87 -2.87 -8.12
C LYS A 135 3.16 -2.73 -7.32
N SER A 136 4.12 -3.62 -7.57
CA SER A 136 5.44 -3.57 -6.94
C SER A 136 6.45 -2.87 -7.85
N THR A 137 7.23 -1.94 -7.33
CA THR A 137 8.36 -1.32 -8.05
C THR A 137 9.59 -1.31 -7.13
N VAL A 138 10.73 -1.75 -7.65
CA VAL A 138 11.99 -1.74 -6.91
C VAL A 138 12.85 -0.57 -7.38
N ILE A 139 13.27 0.28 -6.43
CA ILE A 139 14.21 1.37 -6.67
C ILE A 139 15.37 1.16 -5.67
N PRO A 140 16.39 0.37 -6.04
CA PRO A 140 17.38 -0.11 -5.08
C PRO A 140 18.23 1.03 -4.52
N VAL A 141 18.35 1.10 -3.20
CA VAL A 141 19.28 1.97 -2.48
C VAL A 141 19.94 1.15 -1.38
N GLU A 142 21.27 1.06 -1.41
CA GLU A 142 22.06 0.30 -0.44
C GLU A 142 21.83 0.76 1.01
N GLU A 143 22.01 -0.15 1.98
CA GLU A 143 21.81 0.22 3.39
C GLU A 143 22.81 1.32 3.82
N PHE A 144 22.31 2.31 4.56
CA PHE A 144 23.02 3.53 4.98
C PHE A 144 23.45 4.49 3.87
N ASP A 145 23.24 4.15 2.61
CA ASP A 145 23.49 5.06 1.51
C ASP A 145 22.38 6.13 1.40
N MET A 146 22.72 7.19 0.67
CA MET A 146 21.81 8.26 0.34
C MET A 146 21.13 8.00 -1.00
N PRO A 147 19.87 8.44 -1.19
CA PRO A 147 19.23 8.40 -2.50
C PRO A 147 20.08 9.11 -3.56
N THR A 148 20.40 8.38 -4.63
CA THR A 148 20.99 8.96 -5.84
C THR A 148 19.95 9.80 -6.57
N ASP A 149 20.43 10.68 -7.42
CA ASP A 149 19.58 11.56 -8.22
C ASP A 149 18.65 10.79 -9.14
N ASP A 150 19.19 9.79 -9.83
CA ASP A 150 18.41 8.91 -10.71
C ASP A 150 17.33 8.15 -9.94
N ALA A 151 17.65 7.66 -8.73
CA ALA A 151 16.67 6.96 -7.90
C ALA A 151 15.53 7.88 -7.45
N VAL A 152 15.87 9.12 -7.06
CA VAL A 152 14.89 10.14 -6.70
C VAL A 152 14.02 10.51 -7.90
N ASP A 153 14.61 10.68 -9.08
CA ASP A 153 13.89 11.02 -10.31
C ASP A 153 12.94 9.89 -10.75
N GLN A 154 13.38 8.63 -10.66
CA GLN A 154 12.52 7.48 -10.90
C GLN A 154 11.33 7.44 -9.93
N PHE A 155 11.58 7.68 -8.65
CA PHE A 155 10.52 7.72 -7.64
C PHE A 155 9.53 8.87 -7.88
N ILE A 156 10.02 10.06 -8.21
CA ILE A 156 9.17 11.22 -8.53
C ILE A 156 8.32 10.94 -9.76
N ALA A 157 8.89 10.38 -10.83
CA ALA A 157 8.15 10.04 -12.04
C ALA A 157 7.06 8.97 -11.78
N LEU A 158 7.33 8.01 -10.88
CA LEU A 158 6.33 7.05 -10.43
C LEU A 158 5.21 7.76 -9.66
N CYS A 159 5.55 8.63 -8.71
CA CYS A 159 4.59 9.38 -7.92
C CYS A 159 3.72 10.31 -8.78
N GLU A 160 4.28 10.99 -9.78
CA GLU A 160 3.53 11.81 -10.73
C GLU A 160 2.43 11.00 -11.44
N LYS A 161 2.78 9.81 -11.94
CA LYS A 161 1.83 8.91 -12.59
C LYS A 161 0.76 8.40 -11.62
N ALA A 162 1.16 8.11 -10.38
CA ALA A 162 0.28 7.59 -9.35
C ALA A 162 -0.73 8.65 -8.89
N ILE A 163 -0.29 9.90 -8.67
CA ILE A 163 -1.13 11.05 -8.34
C ILE A 163 -2.17 11.29 -9.45
N ALA A 164 -1.75 11.28 -10.72
CA ALA A 164 -2.65 11.46 -11.86
C ALA A 164 -3.78 10.42 -11.92
N LYS A 165 -3.51 9.20 -11.42
CA LYS A 165 -4.48 8.09 -11.37
C LYS A 165 -5.20 7.96 -10.02
N LYS A 166 -4.90 8.82 -9.04
CA LYS A 166 -5.38 8.70 -7.65
C LYS A 166 -5.03 7.34 -7.03
N GLU A 167 -3.85 6.83 -7.35
CA GLU A 167 -3.32 5.55 -6.85
C GLU A 167 -2.31 5.85 -5.71
N PRO A 168 -2.63 5.58 -4.43
CA PRO A 168 -1.71 5.88 -3.33
C PRO A 168 -0.43 5.04 -3.40
N VAL A 169 0.69 5.69 -3.08
CA VAL A 169 2.03 5.09 -3.07
C VAL A 169 2.47 4.84 -1.63
N CYS A 170 2.98 3.65 -1.37
CA CYS A 170 3.67 3.29 -0.14
C CYS A 170 5.14 3.04 -0.45
N VAL A 171 6.04 3.61 0.35
CA VAL A 171 7.48 3.38 0.22
C VAL A 171 8.03 2.72 1.48
N HIS A 172 8.89 1.72 1.30
CA HIS A 172 9.57 1.06 2.42
C HIS A 172 11.06 0.85 2.13
N CYS A 173 11.82 0.75 3.21
CA CYS A 173 13.15 0.15 3.22
C CYS A 173 13.11 -1.02 4.20
N ARG A 174 14.16 -1.28 4.97
CA ARG A 174 14.15 -2.29 6.03
C ARG A 174 13.24 -1.89 7.20
N GLN A 175 13.48 -0.71 7.78
CA GLN A 175 12.77 -0.19 8.96
C GLN A 175 11.73 0.90 8.65
N GLY A 176 11.71 1.41 7.42
CA GLY A 176 10.83 2.53 7.06
C GLY A 176 11.19 3.84 7.76
N ARG A 177 12.49 4.09 8.01
CA ARG A 177 13.00 5.28 8.75
C ARG A 177 14.00 6.11 7.94
N GLY A 178 15.21 5.58 7.66
CA GLY A 178 16.24 6.31 6.92
C GLY A 178 15.91 6.56 5.44
N ARG A 179 16.23 5.58 4.58
CA ARG A 179 16.01 5.65 3.11
C ARG A 179 14.58 6.07 2.77
N ALA A 180 13.58 5.38 3.29
CA ALA A 180 12.18 5.68 3.00
C ALA A 180 11.77 7.10 3.46
N GLY A 181 12.28 7.57 4.61
CA GLY A 181 12.06 8.94 5.08
C GLY A 181 12.68 9.99 4.14
N ALA A 182 13.85 9.70 3.57
CA ALA A 182 14.49 10.59 2.60
C ALA A 182 13.66 10.73 1.32
N PHE A 183 13.15 9.62 0.77
CA PHE A 183 12.23 9.66 -0.38
C PHE A 183 10.92 10.38 -0.06
N ALA A 184 10.38 10.19 1.14
CA ALA A 184 9.19 10.92 1.58
C ALA A 184 9.43 12.43 1.69
N ALA A 185 10.59 12.86 2.18
CA ALA A 185 10.95 14.27 2.21
C ALA A 185 11.14 14.83 0.78
N CYS A 186 11.75 14.07 -0.13
CA CYS A 186 11.83 14.42 -1.56
C CYS A 186 10.43 14.62 -2.19
N TYR A 187 9.47 13.77 -1.84
CA TYR A 187 8.07 13.92 -2.28
C TYR A 187 7.48 15.27 -1.82
N LEU A 188 7.63 15.61 -0.54
CA LEU A 188 7.11 16.87 0.01
C LEU A 188 7.74 18.10 -0.66
N VAL A 189 9.03 18.04 -0.95
CA VAL A 189 9.72 19.09 -1.72
C VAL A 189 9.11 19.23 -3.11
N ARG A 190 8.95 18.11 -3.83
CA ARG A 190 8.50 18.13 -5.23
C ARG A 190 7.02 18.49 -5.42
N PHE A 191 6.14 17.93 -4.59
CA PHE A 191 4.69 17.97 -4.79
C PHE A 191 3.96 18.92 -3.84
N GLN A 192 4.55 19.25 -2.69
CA GLN A 192 3.98 20.21 -1.74
C GLN A 192 4.77 21.52 -1.63
N ASN A 193 5.76 21.71 -2.50
CA ASN A 193 6.59 22.92 -2.58
C ASN A 193 7.20 23.32 -1.22
N LYS A 194 7.57 22.31 -0.41
CA LYS A 194 8.21 22.54 0.89
C LYS A 194 9.70 22.79 0.71
N THR A 195 10.27 23.64 1.57
CA THR A 195 11.72 23.71 1.70
C THR A 195 12.26 22.41 2.29
N PRO A 196 13.53 22.05 2.06
CA PRO A 196 14.12 20.81 2.58
C PRO A 196 13.95 20.69 4.10
N GLU A 197 14.19 21.77 4.84
CA GLU A 197 14.11 21.80 6.31
C GLU A 197 12.69 21.49 6.79
N VAL A 198 11.67 22.09 6.15
CA VAL A 198 10.26 21.85 6.48
C VAL A 198 9.87 20.42 6.12
N ALA A 199 10.29 19.91 4.95
CA ALA A 199 10.01 18.55 4.53
C ALA A 199 10.62 17.51 5.48
N ILE A 200 11.90 17.67 5.83
CA ILE A 200 12.62 16.76 6.73
C ILE A 200 11.96 16.75 8.12
N ASN A 201 11.65 17.93 8.67
CA ASN A 201 11.01 18.03 9.98
C ASN A 201 9.60 17.44 9.97
N ALA A 202 8.80 17.68 8.92
CA ALA A 202 7.48 17.08 8.79
C ALA A 202 7.53 15.55 8.80
N VAL A 203 8.47 14.96 8.05
CA VAL A 203 8.65 13.50 8.05
C VAL A 203 9.11 12.99 9.42
N ARG A 204 10.02 13.70 10.11
CA ARG A 204 10.48 13.33 11.47
C ARG A 204 9.38 13.40 12.52
N MET A 205 8.45 14.36 12.41
CA MET A 205 7.30 14.45 13.31
C MET A 205 6.35 13.27 13.14
N LEU A 206 6.11 12.83 11.90
CA LEU A 206 5.23 11.68 11.62
C LEU A 206 5.92 10.33 11.85
N ARG A 207 7.25 10.27 11.68
CA ARG A 207 8.08 9.08 11.86
C ARG A 207 9.36 9.47 12.60
N PRO A 208 9.34 9.46 13.96
CA PRO A 208 10.53 9.79 14.75
C PRO A 208 11.74 8.94 14.36
N GLY A 209 12.89 9.60 14.20
CA GLY A 209 14.13 8.97 13.73
C GLY A 209 14.25 8.81 12.21
N ALA A 210 13.35 9.41 11.42
CA ALA A 210 13.50 9.43 9.97
C ALA A 210 14.68 10.30 9.49
N LEU A 211 15.23 9.93 8.33
CA LEU A 211 16.48 10.49 7.76
C LEU A 211 17.65 10.37 8.75
N GLU A 212 18.21 9.17 8.83
CA GLU A 212 19.21 8.74 9.82
C GLU A 212 20.59 9.36 9.57
N THR A 213 20.88 9.79 8.34
CA THR A 213 22.21 10.30 7.96
C THR A 213 22.16 11.68 7.32
N LEU A 214 23.24 12.46 7.47
CA LEU A 214 23.40 13.75 6.78
C LEU A 214 23.41 13.57 5.25
N GLY A 215 23.84 12.42 4.74
CA GLY A 215 23.76 12.10 3.31
C GLY A 215 22.32 12.11 2.80
N GLN A 216 21.39 11.54 3.57
CA GLN A 216 19.97 11.53 3.26
C GLN A 216 19.36 12.94 3.30
N GLU A 217 19.76 13.80 4.24
CA GLU A 217 19.31 15.20 4.22
C GLU A 217 19.87 15.97 3.00
N ARG A 218 21.13 15.68 2.61
CA ARG A 218 21.77 16.30 1.45
C ARG A 218 21.07 15.94 0.15
N SER A 219 20.53 14.72 0.00
CA SER A 219 19.76 14.37 -1.21
C SER A 219 18.49 15.21 -1.34
N VAL A 220 17.75 15.42 -0.24
CA VAL A 220 16.57 16.30 -0.22
C VAL A 220 16.94 17.74 -0.61
N LYS A 221 18.02 18.28 -0.02
CA LYS A 221 18.53 19.62 -0.34
C LYS A 221 18.97 19.73 -1.80
N ARG A 222 19.61 18.69 -2.35
CA ARG A 222 20.06 18.66 -3.74
C ARG A 222 18.89 18.65 -4.71
N LEU A 223 17.84 17.86 -4.43
CA LEU A 223 16.59 17.90 -5.22
C LEU A 223 16.00 19.32 -5.24
N HIS A 224 15.86 19.96 -4.08
CA HIS A 224 15.29 21.31 -4.01
C HIS A 224 16.09 22.33 -4.84
N LYS A 225 17.43 22.27 -4.79
CA LYS A 225 18.31 23.13 -5.61
C LYS A 225 18.13 22.88 -7.11
N ARG A 226 18.01 21.61 -7.52
CA ARG A 226 17.76 21.26 -8.93
C ARG A 226 16.41 21.75 -9.44
N LEU A 227 15.38 21.74 -8.58
CA LEU A 227 14.05 22.26 -8.90
C LEU A 227 14.00 23.80 -8.90
N ASN A 228 14.91 24.46 -8.18
CA ASN A 228 14.98 25.92 -8.04
C ASN A 228 16.40 26.42 -8.32
N PRO A 229 16.86 26.39 -9.59
CA PRO A 229 18.19 26.89 -9.93
C PRO A 229 18.29 28.38 -9.60
N PRO A 230 19.46 28.86 -9.12
CA PRO A 230 19.68 30.30 -8.97
C PRO A 230 19.51 30.99 -10.33
N LYS A 231 18.85 32.15 -10.30
CA LYS A 231 18.67 33.01 -11.47
C LYS A 231 20.00 33.58 -11.95
#